data_AF-A0A1W9IUG7-F1
#
_entry.id   AF-A0A1W9IUG7-F1
#
_cell.length_a   1.000
_cell.length_b   1.000
_cell.length_c   1.000
_cell.angle_alpha   90.00
_cell.angle_beta   90.00
_cell.angle_gamma   90.00
#
_symmetry.space_group_name_H-M   'P 1'
#
loop_
_entity.id
_entity.type
_entity.pdbx_description
1 polymer ?
#
loop_
_entity_poly.entity_id
_entity_poly.type
_entity_poly.pdbx_seq_one_letter_code
_entity_poly.pdbx_strand_id
1 'polypeptide(L)'
;MRCIADYEIESEMSVVSDDAQLMLGHPAGKFQARIKNIVRDDYSKPFLLSLQIAFEAPSLREAPDIAQDMLVECLNTLVFATGAGVRRHRTKQIIDSTPALEMRECLIWADSLKYKDPQPFLDEGIAGSIEQLLRFDPPPAVRRALRWYRFGVYDSTPEDQFQYFWFALEILAEHQKTPEKVADKCPQCKSPLYCETCKAHPTHRPYPKQAIRNLIQAVDKTCNEETIEFLDKARNALMHGATLKEIDDELPGSGEHIVDVLGKILFKALVHQLPKELFKETLHFGMPTTYVRQAMTGIAHVSTVVPMGGMESWLSIVSRV
;
A
#
# COMPACT_ATOMS: atom_id res chain seq x y z
N MET A 1 14.58 -22.97 16.58
CA MET A 1 13.34 -23.41 17.25
C MET A 1 12.28 -23.52 16.19
N ARG A 2 11.50 -24.60 16.23
CA ARG A 2 10.55 -24.87 15.15
C ARG A 2 9.30 -24.05 15.39
N CYS A 3 8.91 -23.19 14.47
CA CYS A 3 7.70 -22.40 14.54
C CYS A 3 6.65 -22.82 13.52
N ILE A 4 5.39 -22.53 13.85
CA ILE A 4 4.27 -22.55 12.90
C ILE A 4 3.60 -21.19 12.95
N ALA A 5 3.52 -20.51 11.81
CA ALA A 5 2.75 -19.28 11.64
C ALA A 5 1.44 -19.58 10.90
N ASP A 6 0.33 -19.12 11.48
CA ASP A 6 -1.01 -19.28 10.92
C ASP A 6 -1.50 -17.95 10.34
N TYR A 7 -1.96 -18.01 9.10
CA TYR A 7 -2.50 -16.88 8.35
C TYR A 7 -3.89 -17.19 7.83
N GLU A 8 -4.66 -16.12 7.64
CA GLU A 8 -5.76 -16.11 6.67
C GLU A 8 -5.30 -15.32 5.45
N ILE A 9 -5.58 -15.84 4.28
CA ILE A 9 -5.24 -15.20 3.01
C ILE A 9 -6.50 -15.04 2.18
N GLU A 10 -6.67 -13.86 1.57
CA GLU A 10 -7.69 -13.64 0.55
C GLU A 10 -7.20 -14.28 -0.74
N SER A 11 -8.08 -15.00 -1.42
CA SER A 11 -7.74 -15.79 -2.60
C SER A 11 -8.88 -15.76 -3.61
N GLU A 12 -8.58 -15.66 -4.90
CA GLU A 12 -9.56 -15.84 -5.97
C GLU A 12 -9.79 -17.31 -6.34
N MET A 13 -9.06 -18.23 -5.71
CA MET A 13 -9.14 -19.67 -5.93
C MET A 13 -9.33 -20.43 -4.62
N SER A 14 -9.88 -21.64 -4.72
CA SER A 14 -10.03 -22.58 -3.61
C SER A 14 -9.11 -23.78 -3.76
N VAL A 15 -8.87 -24.49 -2.66
CA VAL A 15 -8.49 -25.89 -2.73
C VAL A 15 -9.67 -26.67 -3.32
N VAL A 16 -9.38 -27.72 -4.10
CA VAL A 16 -10.36 -28.44 -4.94
C VAL A 16 -11.56 -28.97 -4.13
N SER A 17 -11.34 -29.36 -2.87
CA SER A 17 -12.39 -29.78 -1.94
C SER A 17 -12.08 -29.28 -0.53
N ASP A 18 -13.11 -29.09 0.29
CA ASP A 18 -12.96 -28.56 1.65
C ASP A 18 -12.17 -29.50 2.58
N ASP A 19 -12.24 -30.81 2.33
CA ASP A 19 -11.46 -31.83 3.05
C ASP A 19 -10.01 -31.97 2.53
N ALA A 20 -9.70 -31.35 1.39
CA ALA A 20 -8.36 -31.43 0.81
C ALA A 20 -7.43 -30.38 1.42
N GLN A 21 -6.15 -30.74 1.45
CA GLN A 21 -5.07 -29.86 1.86
C GLN A 21 -3.99 -29.85 0.80
N LEU A 22 -3.52 -28.66 0.45
CA LEU A 22 -2.37 -28.50 -0.42
C LEU A 22 -1.12 -28.35 0.45
N MET A 23 -0.12 -29.20 0.21
CA MET A 23 1.17 -29.15 0.89
C MET A 23 2.23 -28.65 -0.08
N LEU A 24 2.96 -27.62 0.32
CA LEU A 24 4.07 -27.04 -0.44
C LEU A 24 5.33 -27.11 0.43
N GLY A 25 6.45 -27.56 -0.16
CA GLY A 25 7.73 -27.58 0.52
C GLY A 25 8.73 -26.71 -0.24
N HIS A 26 9.42 -25.81 0.45
CA HIS A 26 10.54 -25.10 -0.16
C HIS A 26 11.67 -26.11 -0.47
N PRO A 27 12.25 -26.12 -1.68
CA PRO A 27 13.21 -27.16 -2.11
C PRO A 27 14.47 -27.21 -1.25
N ALA A 28 14.95 -26.06 -0.74
CA ALA A 28 16.06 -26.00 0.22
C ALA A 28 15.66 -26.28 1.68
N GLY A 29 14.41 -26.69 1.94
CA GLY A 29 13.92 -27.00 3.29
C GLY A 29 13.69 -25.79 4.21
N LYS A 30 13.65 -24.56 3.68
CA LYS A 30 13.45 -23.34 4.48
C LYS A 30 12.11 -23.33 5.22
N PHE A 31 11.05 -23.76 4.55
CA PHE A 31 9.71 -23.86 5.13
C PHE A 31 8.86 -24.95 4.47
N GLN A 32 7.79 -25.33 5.16
CA GLN A 32 6.70 -26.14 4.63
C GLN A 32 5.38 -25.40 4.84
N ALA A 33 4.62 -25.20 3.77
CA ALA A 33 3.32 -24.55 3.80
C ALA A 33 2.18 -25.56 3.63
N ARG A 34 1.09 -25.34 4.36
CA ARG A 34 -0.16 -26.09 4.28
C ARG A 34 -1.30 -25.12 4.01
N ILE A 35 -2.08 -25.37 2.96
CA ILE A 35 -3.19 -24.52 2.55
C ILE A 35 -4.47 -25.34 2.55
N LYS A 36 -5.55 -24.78 3.11
CA LYS A 36 -6.88 -25.38 3.11
C LYS A 36 -7.99 -24.32 2.99
N ASN A 37 -9.16 -24.75 2.55
CA ASN A 37 -10.35 -23.90 2.56
C ASN A 37 -10.74 -23.58 4.01
N ILE A 38 -11.20 -22.34 4.25
CA ILE A 38 -11.93 -22.02 5.48
C ILE A 38 -13.40 -22.30 5.20
N VAL A 39 -13.98 -23.23 5.96
CA VAL A 39 -15.40 -23.60 5.86
C VAL A 39 -16.26 -22.36 6.10
N ARG A 40 -17.27 -22.17 5.28
CA ARG A 40 -18.16 -21.00 5.30
C ARG A 40 -19.57 -21.40 4.90
N ASP A 41 -20.53 -20.72 5.52
CA ASP A 41 -21.95 -20.97 5.29
C ASP A 41 -22.47 -20.30 3.99
N ASP A 42 -21.74 -19.32 3.44
CA ASP A 42 -22.09 -18.60 2.22
C ASP A 42 -20.88 -18.32 1.29
N TYR A 43 -21.16 -17.95 0.04
CA TYR A 43 -20.15 -17.50 -0.93
C TYR A 43 -19.76 -16.02 -0.71
N SER A 44 -19.56 -15.61 0.54
CA SER A 44 -19.12 -14.26 0.87
C SER A 44 -17.76 -13.94 0.24
N LYS A 45 -17.56 -12.65 -0.06
CA LYS A 45 -16.29 -12.08 -0.51
C LYS A 45 -15.71 -11.22 0.62
N PRO A 46 -14.39 -11.29 0.90
CA PRO A 46 -13.38 -12.09 0.18
C PRO A 46 -13.47 -13.60 0.46
N PHE A 47 -13.02 -14.42 -0.48
CA PHE A 47 -12.83 -15.86 -0.26
C PHE A 47 -11.53 -16.07 0.52
N LEU A 48 -11.61 -16.76 1.66
CA LEU A 48 -10.48 -16.93 2.57
C LEU A 48 -9.96 -18.37 2.58
N LEU A 49 -8.64 -18.49 2.54
CA LEU A 49 -7.92 -19.75 2.78
C LEU A 49 -7.15 -19.64 4.10
N SER A 50 -7.01 -20.78 4.77
CA SER A 50 -6.07 -20.92 5.88
C SER A 50 -4.71 -21.34 5.31
N LEU A 51 -3.67 -20.60 5.65
CA LEU A 51 -2.30 -20.89 5.29
C LEU A 51 -1.47 -21.05 6.56
N GLN A 52 -0.86 -22.22 6.75
CA GLN A 52 0.08 -22.48 7.83
C GLN A 52 1.48 -22.63 7.26
N ILE A 53 2.46 -21.97 7.85
CA ILE A 53 3.86 -22.07 7.43
C ILE A 53 4.68 -22.57 8.61
N ALA A 54 5.30 -23.74 8.46
CA ALA A 54 6.26 -24.30 9.40
C ALA A 54 7.69 -23.90 8.99
N PHE A 55 8.46 -23.34 9.92
CA PHE A 55 9.81 -22.80 9.67
C PHE A 55 10.68 -22.86 10.94
N GLU A 56 11.96 -22.53 10.82
CA GLU A 56 12.86 -22.38 11.96
C GLU A 56 13.13 -20.89 12.25
N ALA A 57 13.15 -20.52 13.53
CA ALA A 57 13.57 -19.18 13.97
C ALA A 57 14.50 -19.26 15.18
N PRO A 58 15.31 -18.21 15.48
CA PRO A 58 16.15 -18.19 16.68
C PRO A 58 15.38 -17.99 17.98
N SER A 59 14.33 -17.16 17.94
CA SER A 59 13.50 -16.81 19.10
C SER A 59 12.08 -16.42 18.67
N LEU A 60 11.10 -16.57 19.56
CA LEU A 60 9.71 -16.20 19.26
C LEU A 60 9.58 -14.70 18.93
N ARG A 61 10.51 -13.89 19.41
CA ARG A 61 10.63 -12.46 19.09
C ARG A 61 11.02 -12.20 17.63
N GLU A 62 11.90 -13.02 17.05
CA GLU A 62 12.36 -12.89 15.66
C GLU A 62 11.47 -13.65 14.67
N ALA A 63 10.65 -14.58 15.17
CA ALA A 63 9.77 -15.38 14.35
C ALA A 63 8.81 -14.58 13.45
N PRO A 64 8.23 -13.41 13.84
CA PRO A 64 7.36 -12.63 12.98
C PRO A 64 8.01 -12.16 11.68
N ASP A 65 9.25 -11.66 11.75
CA ASP A 65 9.96 -11.14 10.58
C ASP A 65 10.29 -12.29 9.61
N ILE A 66 10.81 -13.40 10.14
CA ILE A 66 11.11 -14.60 9.35
C ILE A 66 9.83 -15.17 8.73
N ALA A 67 8.74 -15.26 9.49
CA ALA A 67 7.47 -15.78 8.99
C ALA A 67 6.89 -14.89 7.88
N GLN A 68 7.04 -13.58 8.00
CA GLN A 68 6.62 -12.62 6.97
C GLN A 68 7.40 -12.82 5.67
N ASP A 69 8.71 -13.03 5.71
CA ASP A 69 9.52 -13.33 4.52
C ASP A 69 9.06 -14.62 3.84
N MET A 70 8.83 -15.69 4.62
CA MET A 70 8.36 -16.98 4.08
C MET A 70 6.94 -16.87 3.51
N LEU A 71 6.07 -16.07 4.14
CA LEU A 71 4.73 -15.79 3.64
C LEU A 71 4.80 -15.11 2.27
N VAL A 72 5.61 -14.05 2.14
CA VAL A 72 5.78 -13.33 0.87
C VAL A 72 6.29 -14.27 -0.23
N GLU A 73 7.30 -15.09 0.05
CA GLU A 73 7.82 -16.07 -0.90
C GLU A 73 6.75 -17.09 -1.34
N CYS A 74 5.96 -17.60 -0.38
CA CYS A 74 4.86 -18.52 -0.65
C CYS A 74 3.76 -17.87 -1.51
N LEU A 75 3.30 -16.67 -1.15
CA LEU A 75 2.26 -15.95 -1.89
C LEU A 75 2.72 -15.58 -3.31
N ASN A 76 3.95 -15.10 -3.48
CA ASN A 76 4.52 -14.79 -4.79
C ASN A 76 4.55 -16.03 -5.69
N THR A 77 4.95 -17.18 -5.13
CA THR A 77 4.98 -18.45 -5.87
C THR A 77 3.58 -18.91 -6.26
N LEU A 78 2.59 -18.79 -5.36
CA LEU A 78 1.19 -19.10 -5.65
C LEU A 78 0.64 -18.24 -6.77
N VAL A 79 0.82 -16.91 -6.68
CA VAL A 79 0.35 -15.97 -7.72
C VAL A 79 1.04 -16.27 -9.05
N PHE A 80 2.36 -16.51 -9.06
CA PHE A 80 3.11 -16.84 -10.27
C PHE A 80 2.63 -18.14 -10.93
N ALA A 81 2.39 -19.19 -10.14
CA ALA A 81 2.01 -20.51 -10.66
C ALA A 81 0.56 -20.56 -11.18
N THR A 82 -0.33 -19.73 -10.65
CA THR A 82 -1.79 -19.83 -10.89
C THR A 82 -2.35 -18.65 -11.67
N GLY A 83 -1.70 -17.49 -11.64
CA GLY A 83 -2.22 -16.23 -12.18
C GLY A 83 -3.40 -15.64 -11.41
N ALA A 84 -3.80 -16.22 -10.28
CA ALA A 84 -4.93 -15.76 -9.48
C ALA A 84 -4.49 -14.81 -8.37
N GLY A 85 -5.36 -13.85 -8.03
CA GLY A 85 -5.10 -12.90 -6.94
C GLY A 85 -5.07 -13.62 -5.59
N VAL A 86 -3.96 -13.47 -4.87
CA VAL A 86 -3.81 -13.91 -3.47
C VAL A 86 -3.10 -12.84 -2.68
N ARG A 87 -3.59 -12.54 -1.47
CA ARG A 87 -2.91 -11.63 -0.55
C ARG A 87 -3.14 -12.03 0.90
N ARG A 88 -2.24 -11.60 1.79
CA ARG A 88 -2.44 -11.76 3.24
C ARG A 88 -3.71 -11.01 3.67
N HIS A 89 -4.63 -11.70 4.35
CA HIS A 89 -5.76 -11.08 5.03
C HIS A 89 -5.33 -10.66 6.45
N ARG A 90 -4.83 -11.62 7.25
CA ARG A 90 -4.30 -11.38 8.59
C ARG A 90 -3.35 -12.47 9.05
N THR A 91 -2.49 -12.13 10.01
CA THR A 91 -1.76 -13.10 10.83
C THR A 91 -2.64 -13.48 12.01
N LYS A 92 -2.79 -14.76 12.31
CA LYS A 92 -3.55 -15.23 13.48
C LYS A 92 -2.65 -15.43 14.67
N GLN A 93 -1.58 -16.22 14.46
CA GLN A 93 -0.68 -16.61 15.53
C GLN A 93 0.65 -17.15 14.98
N ILE A 94 1.67 -17.12 15.83
CA ILE A 94 2.94 -17.82 15.63
C ILE A 94 3.21 -18.62 16.90
N ILE A 95 3.51 -19.91 16.76
CA ILE A 95 3.63 -20.84 17.89
C ILE A 95 5.00 -21.51 17.86
N ASP A 96 5.62 -21.67 19.03
CA ASP A 96 6.73 -22.60 19.21
C ASP A 96 6.23 -24.05 19.12
N SER A 97 6.47 -24.65 17.97
CA SER A 97 6.18 -26.03 17.61
C SER A 97 7.34 -27.00 17.86
N THR A 98 8.35 -26.61 18.65
CA THR A 98 9.49 -27.47 18.99
C THR A 98 8.98 -28.79 19.61
N PRO A 99 9.49 -29.95 19.15
CA PRO A 99 9.11 -31.25 19.71
C PRO A 99 9.41 -31.34 21.21
N ALA A 100 8.65 -32.16 21.94
CA ALA A 100 8.76 -32.38 23.39
C ALA A 100 8.31 -31.24 24.32
N LEU A 101 7.82 -30.12 23.80
CA LEU A 101 7.17 -29.08 24.61
C LEU A 101 5.72 -29.47 24.95
N GLU A 102 5.38 -29.51 26.24
CA GLU A 102 4.01 -29.66 26.75
C GLU A 102 3.27 -28.32 26.74
N MET A 103 3.90 -27.27 27.28
CA MET A 103 3.45 -25.89 27.15
C MET A 103 4.26 -25.18 26.06
N ARG A 104 3.55 -24.47 25.18
CA ARG A 104 4.13 -23.78 24.03
C ARG A 104 3.92 -22.30 24.19
N GLU A 105 4.96 -21.54 23.89
CA GLU A 105 4.85 -20.09 23.75
C GLU A 105 4.22 -19.76 22.39
N CYS A 106 3.30 -18.82 22.38
CA CYS A 106 2.70 -18.30 21.17
C CYS A 106 2.53 -16.79 21.21
N LEU A 107 2.68 -16.19 20.04
CA LEU A 107 2.23 -14.84 19.75
C LEU A 107 0.85 -14.96 19.11
N ILE A 108 -0.15 -14.30 19.67
CA ILE A 108 -1.51 -14.25 19.13
C ILE A 108 -1.79 -12.83 18.69
N TRP A 109 -2.17 -12.67 17.42
CA TRP A 109 -2.60 -11.40 16.86
C TRP A 109 -4.09 -11.27 17.11
N ALA A 110 -4.42 -10.36 18.03
CA ALA A 110 -5.76 -9.83 18.14
C ALA A 110 -5.82 -8.59 17.24
N ASP A 111 -6.30 -8.78 16.03
CA ASP A 111 -6.84 -7.64 15.29
C ASP A 111 -8.02 -7.10 16.11
N SER A 112 -8.12 -5.79 16.27
CA SER A 112 -9.32 -5.23 16.88
C SER A 112 -10.51 -5.58 16.00
N LEU A 113 -11.25 -6.63 16.37
CA LEU A 113 -12.51 -7.06 15.73
C LEU A 113 -13.59 -5.99 15.81
N LYS A 114 -13.35 -4.92 16.58
CA LYS A 114 -14.11 -3.69 16.42
C LYS A 114 -13.61 -3.05 15.14
N TYR A 115 -14.29 -3.36 14.03
CA TYR A 115 -14.54 -2.35 12.99
C TYR A 115 -14.68 -1.03 13.75
N LYS A 116 -13.71 -0.11 13.63
CA LYS A 116 -13.99 1.25 14.05
C LYS A 116 -15.18 1.61 13.20
N ASP A 117 -16.34 1.83 13.83
CA ASP A 117 -17.52 2.24 13.09
C ASP A 117 -17.07 3.36 12.14
N PRO A 118 -17.41 3.25 10.84
CA PRO A 118 -16.97 4.24 9.89
C PRO A 118 -17.36 5.61 10.43
N GLN A 119 -16.41 6.55 10.43
CA GLN A 119 -16.68 7.88 10.96
C GLN A 119 -17.93 8.45 10.26
N PRO A 120 -18.96 8.88 11.00
CA PRO A 120 -20.17 9.44 10.39
C PRO A 120 -19.79 10.76 9.72
N PHE A 121 -19.54 10.69 8.41
CA PHE A 121 -19.04 11.81 7.61
C PHE A 121 -19.93 12.12 6.40
N LEU A 122 -20.75 11.16 5.96
CA LEU A 122 -21.64 11.33 4.79
C LEU A 122 -22.95 12.00 5.20
N ASP A 123 -22.93 13.33 5.31
CA ASP A 123 -24.12 14.16 5.55
C ASP A 123 -24.68 14.76 4.24
N GLU A 124 -25.76 15.54 4.35
CA GLU A 124 -26.40 16.22 3.22
C GLU A 124 -25.47 17.22 2.51
N GLY A 125 -24.53 17.84 3.23
CA GLY A 125 -23.56 18.78 2.66
C GLY A 125 -22.52 18.07 1.79
N ILE A 126 -22.03 16.92 2.23
CA ILE A 126 -21.16 16.05 1.44
C ILE A 126 -21.91 15.48 0.23
N ALA A 127 -23.16 15.02 0.41
CA ALA A 127 -23.98 14.54 -0.71
C ALA A 127 -24.17 15.62 -1.79
N GLY A 128 -24.55 16.84 -1.39
CA GLY A 128 -24.68 17.97 -2.31
C GLY A 128 -23.37 18.32 -3.04
N SER A 129 -22.23 18.24 -2.33
CA SER A 129 -20.91 18.44 -2.94
C SER A 129 -20.59 17.37 -3.97
N ILE A 130 -20.91 16.10 -3.70
CA ILE A 130 -20.74 14.99 -4.65
C ILE A 130 -21.62 15.20 -5.88
N GLU A 131 -22.90 15.54 -5.71
CA GLU A 131 -23.80 15.83 -6.82
C GLU A 131 -23.29 16.97 -7.70
N GLN A 132 -22.77 18.03 -7.08
CA GLN A 132 -22.20 19.16 -7.79
C GLN A 132 -20.94 18.76 -8.57
N LEU A 133 -20.04 17.97 -7.98
CA LEU A 133 -18.85 17.45 -8.64
C LEU A 133 -19.20 16.50 -9.79
N LEU A 134 -20.27 15.71 -9.68
CA LEU A 134 -20.75 14.80 -10.74
C LEU A 134 -21.31 15.55 -11.96
N ARG A 135 -21.70 16.82 -11.83
CA ARG A 135 -22.11 17.67 -12.97
C ARG A 135 -20.91 18.05 -13.84
N PHE A 136 -19.71 18.04 -13.28
CA PHE A 136 -18.50 18.25 -14.05
C PHE A 136 -18.12 16.94 -14.75
N ASP A 137 -17.93 17.02 -16.06
CA ASP A 137 -17.41 15.91 -16.83
C ASP A 137 -15.89 16.05 -17.01
N PRO A 138 -15.07 15.53 -16.08
CA PRO A 138 -13.62 15.72 -16.14
C PRO A 138 -13.03 15.11 -17.41
N PRO A 139 -11.99 15.74 -18.00
CA PRO A 139 -11.25 15.17 -19.12
C PRO A 139 -10.75 13.74 -18.82
N PRO A 140 -10.55 12.88 -19.83
CA PRO A 140 -10.12 11.51 -19.62
C PRO A 140 -8.84 11.36 -18.80
N ALA A 141 -7.90 12.31 -18.90
CA ALA A 141 -6.69 12.33 -18.09
C ALA A 141 -7.00 12.53 -16.60
N VAL A 142 -7.86 13.50 -16.28
CA VAL A 142 -8.29 13.77 -14.89
C VAL A 142 -9.07 12.59 -14.32
N ARG A 143 -9.93 11.92 -15.11
CA ARG A 143 -10.60 10.67 -14.68
C ARG A 143 -9.61 9.56 -14.33
N ARG A 144 -8.56 9.38 -15.14
CA ARG A 144 -7.49 8.41 -14.84
C ARG A 144 -6.72 8.78 -13.57
N ALA A 145 -6.41 10.07 -13.38
CA ALA A 145 -5.76 10.54 -12.15
C ALA A 145 -6.64 10.29 -10.92
N LEU A 146 -7.94 10.56 -10.98
CA LEU A 146 -8.90 10.26 -9.91
C LEU A 146 -8.98 8.76 -9.59
N ARG A 147 -8.90 7.89 -10.60
CA ARG A 147 -8.84 6.43 -10.40
C ARG A 147 -7.62 6.03 -9.57
N TRP A 148 -6.44 6.56 -9.90
CA TRP A 148 -5.20 6.27 -9.17
C TRP A 148 -5.19 6.87 -7.77
N TYR A 149 -5.70 8.09 -7.61
CA TYR A 149 -5.90 8.71 -6.30
C TYR A 149 -6.78 7.83 -5.40
N ARG A 150 -7.91 7.32 -5.92
CA ARG A 150 -8.77 6.38 -5.19
C ARG A 150 -8.02 5.11 -4.75
N PHE A 151 -7.16 4.56 -5.61
CA PHE A 151 -6.36 3.39 -5.25
C PHE A 151 -5.35 3.71 -4.15
N GLY A 152 -4.65 4.86 -4.23
CA GLY A 152 -3.75 5.29 -3.14
C GLY A 152 -4.45 5.54 -1.81
N VAL A 153 -5.67 6.11 -1.80
CA VAL A 153 -6.48 6.26 -0.58
C VAL A 153 -6.95 4.91 -0.02
N TYR A 154 -7.14 3.92 -0.90
CA TYR A 154 -7.62 2.60 -0.52
C TYR A 154 -6.50 1.69 0.00
N ASP A 155 -5.29 1.82 -0.54
CA ASP A 155 -4.18 0.93 -0.23
C ASP A 155 -3.69 1.08 1.23
N SER A 156 -3.04 0.05 1.75
CA SER A 156 -2.49 0.00 3.10
C SER A 156 -0.97 -0.05 3.13
N THR A 157 -0.33 -0.30 2.00
CA THR A 157 1.13 -0.35 1.86
C THR A 157 1.64 1.03 1.44
N PRO A 158 2.44 1.73 2.26
CA PRO A 158 2.90 3.08 1.96
C PRO A 158 3.61 3.22 0.59
N GLU A 159 4.41 2.24 0.19
CA GLU A 159 5.07 2.18 -1.12
C GLU A 159 4.07 2.19 -2.28
N ASP A 160 3.02 1.38 -2.19
CA ASP A 160 1.96 1.29 -3.20
C ASP A 160 1.12 2.58 -3.21
N GLN A 161 0.80 3.12 -2.03
CA GLN A 161 0.12 4.42 -1.90
C GLN A 161 0.92 5.52 -2.59
N PHE A 162 2.23 5.60 -2.31
CA PHE A 162 3.15 6.54 -2.95
C PHE A 162 3.11 6.38 -4.46
N GLN A 163 3.25 5.15 -4.96
CA GLN A 163 3.31 4.87 -6.39
C GLN A 163 2.01 5.24 -7.11
N TYR A 164 0.85 4.94 -6.52
CA TYR A 164 -0.45 5.33 -7.06
C TYR A 164 -0.63 6.85 -7.06
N PHE A 165 -0.26 7.55 -5.99
CA PHE A 165 -0.32 9.00 -5.95
C PHE A 165 0.64 9.64 -6.97
N TRP A 166 1.84 9.08 -7.11
CA TRP A 166 2.82 9.57 -8.07
C TRP A 166 2.31 9.42 -9.52
N PHE A 167 1.72 8.26 -9.87
CA PHE A 167 1.13 8.07 -11.19
C PHE A 167 -0.01 9.04 -11.49
N ALA A 168 -0.86 9.32 -10.50
CA ALA A 168 -1.90 10.33 -10.65
C ALA A 168 -1.31 11.71 -10.92
N LEU A 169 -0.24 12.09 -10.20
CA LEU A 169 0.45 13.36 -10.36
C LEU A 169 1.13 13.48 -11.73
N GLU A 170 1.80 12.43 -12.20
CA GLU A 170 2.40 12.36 -13.54
C GLU A 170 1.35 12.57 -14.65
N ILE A 171 0.18 11.94 -14.52
CA ILE A 171 -0.91 12.10 -15.48
C ILE A 171 -1.41 13.54 -15.53
N LEU A 172 -1.60 14.18 -14.36
CA LEU A 172 -2.03 15.57 -14.29
C LEU A 172 -0.97 16.53 -14.85
N ALA A 173 0.30 16.30 -14.51
CA ALA A 173 1.41 17.11 -14.98
C ALA A 173 1.54 17.07 -16.51
N GLU A 174 1.43 15.88 -17.12
CA GLU A 174 1.46 15.77 -18.59
C GLU A 174 0.21 16.36 -19.23
N HIS A 175 -0.96 16.25 -18.58
CA HIS A 175 -2.21 16.85 -19.08
C HIS A 175 -2.16 18.39 -19.08
N GLN A 176 -1.57 18.99 -18.06
CA GLN A 176 -1.45 20.45 -17.93
C GLN A 176 -0.22 21.05 -18.60
N LYS A 177 0.63 20.20 -19.18
CA LYS A 177 1.90 20.59 -19.77
C LYS A 177 1.70 21.65 -20.85
N THR A 178 2.31 22.82 -20.64
CA THR A 178 2.26 23.88 -21.62
C THR A 178 3.03 23.48 -22.88
N PRO A 179 2.58 23.90 -24.08
CA PRO A 179 3.31 23.67 -25.32
C PRO A 179 4.54 24.57 -25.46
N GLU A 180 4.67 25.57 -24.58
CA GLU A 180 5.78 26.52 -24.53
C GLU A 180 7.11 25.80 -24.31
N LYS A 181 8.10 26.12 -25.13
CA LYS A 181 9.41 25.51 -25.03
C LYS A 181 10.23 26.17 -23.92
N VAL A 182 10.97 25.37 -23.19
CA VAL A 182 11.92 25.80 -22.16
C VAL A 182 13.35 25.59 -22.65
N ALA A 183 14.28 26.43 -22.19
CA ALA A 183 15.68 26.30 -22.57
C ALA A 183 16.32 25.06 -21.95
N ASP A 184 17.20 24.38 -22.70
CA ASP A 184 18.04 23.34 -22.14
C ASP A 184 18.97 23.93 -21.08
N LYS A 185 19.16 23.21 -19.97
CA LYS A 185 20.00 23.66 -18.85
C LYS A 185 21.32 22.90 -18.81
N CYS A 186 22.39 23.60 -18.45
CA CYS A 186 23.71 23.01 -18.22
C CYS A 186 23.63 21.98 -17.07
N PRO A 187 24.18 20.77 -17.21
CA PRO A 187 24.15 19.77 -16.15
C PRO A 187 24.92 20.20 -14.89
N GLN A 188 25.93 21.06 -15.04
CA GLN A 188 26.77 21.55 -13.95
C GLN A 188 26.16 22.76 -13.24
N CYS A 189 25.97 23.89 -13.93
CA CYS A 189 25.51 25.14 -13.31
C CYS A 189 23.99 25.36 -13.35
N LYS A 190 23.23 24.49 -14.04
CA LYS A 190 21.78 24.59 -14.25
C LYS A 190 21.30 25.85 -14.99
N SER A 191 22.20 26.70 -15.49
CA SER A 191 21.88 27.85 -16.34
C SER A 191 21.48 27.43 -17.77
N PRO A 192 20.69 28.23 -18.49
CA PRO A 192 20.35 27.96 -19.90
C PRO A 192 21.60 27.80 -20.78
N LEU A 193 21.67 26.72 -21.55
CA LEU A 193 22.72 26.50 -22.56
C LEU A 193 22.57 27.56 -23.66
N TYR A 194 23.68 28.11 -24.13
CA TYR A 194 23.70 29.08 -25.22
C TYR A 194 24.60 28.56 -26.34
N CYS A 195 24.11 28.59 -27.59
CA CYS A 195 24.91 28.24 -28.74
C CYS A 195 25.56 29.50 -29.33
N GLU A 196 26.88 29.62 -29.21
CA GLU A 196 27.65 30.76 -29.75
C GLU A 196 27.51 30.91 -31.28
N THR A 197 27.35 29.80 -31.99
CA THR A 197 27.19 29.79 -33.46
C THR A 197 25.80 30.25 -33.88
N CYS A 198 24.75 29.71 -33.25
CA CYS A 198 23.36 30.03 -33.60
C CYS A 198 22.84 31.31 -32.91
N LYS A 199 23.60 31.85 -31.95
CA LYS A 199 23.22 32.97 -31.08
C LYS A 199 21.84 32.80 -30.42
N ALA A 200 21.55 31.57 -30.01
CA ALA A 200 20.26 31.19 -29.46
C ALA A 200 20.42 30.10 -28.39
N HIS A 201 19.45 30.05 -27.48
CA HIS A 201 19.31 28.95 -26.53
C HIS A 201 18.56 27.80 -27.21
N PRO A 202 19.11 26.57 -27.24
CA PRO A 202 18.33 25.41 -27.65
C PRO A 202 17.16 25.21 -26.67
N THR A 203 16.00 24.86 -27.21
CA THR A 203 14.75 24.75 -26.46
C THR A 203 14.04 23.43 -26.74
N HIS A 204 13.41 22.86 -25.72
CA HIS A 204 12.63 21.63 -25.77
C HIS A 204 11.26 21.83 -25.11
N ARG A 205 10.31 20.92 -25.35
CA ARG A 205 9.10 20.87 -24.53
C ARG A 205 9.47 20.38 -23.13
N PRO A 206 8.89 20.92 -22.04
CA PRO A 206 9.28 20.56 -20.69
C PRO A 206 9.40 19.04 -20.50
N TYR A 207 10.47 18.57 -19.88
CA TYR A 207 10.57 17.16 -19.52
C TYR A 207 9.51 16.81 -18.45
N PRO A 208 9.07 15.54 -18.34
CA PRO A 208 8.06 15.14 -17.36
C PRO A 208 8.37 15.64 -15.93
N LYS A 209 9.63 15.54 -15.48
CA LYS A 209 10.07 16.06 -14.17
C LYS A 209 9.84 17.56 -13.99
N GLN A 210 10.04 18.35 -15.04
CA GLN A 210 9.79 19.80 -15.00
C GLN A 210 8.30 20.11 -14.96
N ALA A 211 7.48 19.37 -15.72
CA ALA A 211 6.03 19.53 -15.69
C ALA A 211 5.45 19.20 -14.30
N ILE A 212 5.95 18.14 -13.65
CA ILE A 212 5.57 17.77 -12.28
C ILE A 212 5.96 18.88 -11.31
N ARG A 213 7.21 19.34 -11.33
CA ARG A 213 7.67 20.45 -10.48
C ARG A 213 6.80 21.69 -10.65
N ASN A 214 6.52 22.09 -11.89
CA ASN A 214 5.69 23.26 -12.18
C ASN A 214 4.26 23.09 -11.63
N LEU A 215 3.68 21.89 -11.78
CA LEU A 215 2.37 21.57 -11.22
C LEU A 215 2.37 21.69 -9.68
N ILE A 216 3.35 21.07 -9.00
CA ILE A 216 3.47 21.11 -7.54
C ILE A 216 3.55 22.57 -7.06
N GLN A 217 4.43 23.37 -7.66
CA GLN A 217 4.61 24.77 -7.30
C GLN A 217 3.37 25.64 -7.59
N ALA A 218 2.59 25.29 -8.62
CA ALA A 218 1.35 25.99 -8.94
C ALA A 218 0.24 25.73 -7.91
N VAL A 219 0.16 24.50 -7.38
CA VAL A 219 -0.93 24.07 -6.48
C VAL A 219 -0.56 24.21 -5.01
N ASP A 220 0.73 24.24 -4.69
CA ASP A 220 1.24 24.41 -3.34
C ASP A 220 2.47 25.32 -3.29
N LYS A 221 2.24 26.61 -3.05
CA LYS A 221 3.29 27.63 -2.89
C LYS A 221 4.15 27.43 -1.63
N THR A 222 3.70 26.60 -0.69
CA THR A 222 4.44 26.31 0.55
C THR A 222 5.38 25.12 0.40
N CYS A 223 5.24 24.33 -0.68
CA CYS A 223 6.12 23.23 -0.98
C CYS A 223 7.49 23.76 -1.42
N ASN A 224 8.54 23.50 -0.62
CA ASN A 224 9.89 23.92 -0.92
C ASN A 224 10.56 22.98 -1.95
N GLU A 225 11.65 23.45 -2.57
CA GLU A 225 12.35 22.68 -3.60
C GLU A 225 12.94 21.37 -3.04
N GLU A 226 13.38 21.37 -1.78
CA GLU A 226 13.89 20.17 -1.09
C GLU A 226 12.84 19.05 -1.04
N THR A 227 11.57 19.39 -0.78
CA THR A 227 10.47 18.42 -0.78
C THR A 227 10.23 17.85 -2.18
N ILE A 228 10.32 18.68 -3.22
CA ILE A 228 10.12 18.21 -4.61
C ILE A 228 11.26 17.27 -5.03
N GLU A 229 12.49 17.63 -4.71
CA GLU A 229 13.66 16.77 -4.96
C GLU A 229 13.57 15.46 -4.17
N PHE A 230 13.05 15.52 -2.94
CA PHE A 230 12.81 14.35 -2.11
C PHE A 230 11.79 13.39 -2.74
N LEU A 231 10.66 13.91 -3.19
CA LEU A 231 9.64 13.11 -3.87
C LEU A 231 10.19 12.45 -5.14
N ASP A 232 10.99 13.17 -5.95
CA ASP A 232 11.64 12.59 -7.14
C ASP A 232 12.66 11.51 -6.76
N LYS A 233 13.46 11.74 -5.71
CA LYS A 233 14.43 10.74 -5.21
C LYS A 233 13.72 9.48 -4.74
N ALA A 234 12.69 9.61 -3.91
CA ALA A 234 11.91 8.49 -3.41
C ALA A 234 11.29 7.68 -4.55
N ARG A 235 10.66 8.36 -5.52
CA ARG A 235 10.15 7.71 -6.72
C ARG A 235 11.22 6.93 -7.48
N ASN A 236 12.38 7.54 -7.72
CA ASN A 236 13.44 6.86 -8.48
C ASN A 236 13.97 5.64 -7.71
N ALA A 237 14.14 5.73 -6.41
CA ALA A 237 14.57 4.61 -5.57
C ALA A 237 13.54 3.46 -5.57
N LEU A 238 12.25 3.76 -5.37
CA LEU A 238 11.17 2.77 -5.43
C LEU A 238 11.11 2.08 -6.81
N MET A 239 11.23 2.83 -7.90
CA MET A 239 11.27 2.29 -9.26
C MET A 239 12.49 1.39 -9.52
N HIS A 240 13.53 1.47 -8.69
CA HIS A 240 14.72 0.61 -8.72
C HIS A 240 14.68 -0.51 -7.67
N GLY A 241 13.55 -0.67 -6.96
CA GLY A 241 13.31 -1.78 -6.03
C GLY A 241 13.74 -1.52 -4.60
N ALA A 242 14.11 -0.28 -4.24
CA ALA A 242 14.29 0.09 -2.85
C ALA A 242 12.92 0.20 -2.13
N THR A 243 12.94 0.15 -0.81
CA THR A 243 11.77 0.38 0.07
C THR A 243 11.77 1.81 0.62
N LEU A 244 10.62 2.31 1.12
CA LEU A 244 10.61 3.62 1.77
C LEU A 244 11.50 3.64 3.02
N LYS A 245 11.58 2.51 3.74
CA LYS A 245 12.45 2.36 4.90
C LYS A 245 13.94 2.52 4.57
N GLU A 246 14.40 1.98 3.45
CA GLU A 246 15.80 2.14 3.00
C GLU A 246 16.10 3.58 2.55
N ILE A 247 15.09 4.33 2.13
CA ILE A 247 15.19 5.73 1.73
C ILE A 247 15.19 6.66 2.97
N ASP A 248 14.46 6.29 4.03
CA ASP A 248 14.33 7.05 5.28
C ASP A 248 15.66 7.27 5.99
N ASP A 249 16.57 6.28 5.97
CA ASP A 249 17.89 6.38 6.63
C ASP A 249 18.75 7.53 6.08
N GLU A 250 18.41 8.07 4.91
CA GLU A 250 19.15 9.15 4.27
C GLU A 250 18.52 10.55 4.49
N LEU A 251 17.32 10.66 5.07
CA LEU A 251 16.45 11.84 4.86
C LEU A 251 15.55 12.22 6.07
N PRO A 252 15.12 13.50 6.19
CA PRO A 252 14.33 13.98 7.31
C PRO A 252 12.83 13.62 7.18
N GLY A 253 12.37 12.68 8.00
CA GLY A 253 10.96 12.26 8.10
C GLY A 253 10.82 10.74 8.01
N SER A 254 9.65 10.19 8.37
CA SER A 254 9.34 8.79 8.11
C SER A 254 8.76 8.60 6.71
N GLY A 255 8.83 7.39 6.17
CA GLY A 255 8.26 7.03 4.87
C GLY A 255 6.75 7.29 4.84
N GLU A 256 6.08 7.21 5.98
CA GLU A 256 4.66 7.60 6.10
C GLU A 256 4.44 9.09 5.81
N HIS A 257 5.35 9.96 6.26
CA HIS A 257 5.27 11.40 6.03
C HIS A 257 5.34 11.74 4.55
N ILE A 258 6.18 11.04 3.77
CA ILE A 258 6.32 11.33 2.33
C ILE A 258 5.04 11.02 1.57
N VAL A 259 4.34 9.94 1.94
CA VAL A 259 3.05 9.55 1.36
C VAL A 259 2.01 10.62 1.65
N ASP A 260 1.99 11.14 2.88
CA ASP A 260 1.07 12.19 3.28
C ASP A 260 1.29 13.51 2.54
N VAL A 261 2.55 13.91 2.38
CA VAL A 261 2.92 15.10 1.61
C VAL A 261 2.49 14.96 0.17
N LEU A 262 2.82 13.84 -0.47
CA LEU A 262 2.45 13.58 -1.86
C LEU A 262 0.93 13.53 -2.04
N GLY A 263 0.20 12.84 -1.16
CA GLY A 263 -1.26 12.76 -1.19
C GLY A 263 -1.93 14.13 -1.06
N LYS A 264 -1.43 15.00 -0.18
CA LYS A 264 -1.92 16.38 -0.01
C LYS A 264 -1.67 17.23 -1.26
N ILE A 265 -0.47 17.15 -1.83
CA ILE A 265 -0.12 17.86 -3.07
C ILE A 265 -1.02 17.39 -4.21
N LEU A 266 -1.20 16.08 -4.36
CA LEU A 266 -2.07 15.50 -5.39
C LEU A 266 -3.53 15.91 -5.22
N PHE A 267 -4.05 15.92 -3.99
CA PHE A 267 -5.41 16.41 -3.73
C PHE A 267 -5.57 17.87 -4.20
N LYS A 268 -4.63 18.75 -3.85
CA LYS A 268 -4.62 20.15 -4.32
C LYS A 268 -4.55 20.21 -5.86
N ALA A 269 -3.75 19.36 -6.49
CA ALA A 269 -3.65 19.27 -7.94
C ALA A 269 -4.95 18.82 -8.61
N LEU A 270 -5.68 17.86 -8.01
CA LEU A 270 -6.99 17.42 -8.48
C LEU A 270 -8.04 18.52 -8.34
N VAL A 271 -8.08 19.20 -7.19
CA VAL A 271 -8.97 20.36 -6.97
C VAL A 271 -8.67 21.47 -7.97
N HIS A 272 -7.40 21.68 -8.32
CA HIS A 272 -6.99 22.66 -9.33
C HIS A 272 -7.47 22.33 -10.76
N GLN A 273 -7.91 21.08 -11.03
CA GLN A 273 -8.53 20.73 -12.32
C GLN A 273 -10.01 21.14 -12.41
N LEU A 274 -10.63 21.48 -11.28
CA LEU A 274 -12.07 21.76 -11.22
C LEU A 274 -12.35 23.18 -11.75
N PRO A 275 -13.43 23.38 -12.53
CA PRO A 275 -13.87 24.70 -12.94
C PRO A 275 -14.16 25.59 -11.74
N LYS A 276 -13.77 26.88 -11.83
CA LYS A 276 -13.96 27.86 -10.74
C LYS A 276 -15.43 28.06 -10.39
N GLU A 277 -16.32 27.82 -11.36
CA GLU A 277 -17.77 27.92 -11.22
C GLU A 277 -18.33 26.94 -10.19
N LEU A 278 -17.69 25.78 -10.00
CA LEU A 278 -18.10 24.82 -8.97
C LEU A 278 -17.86 25.36 -7.55
N PHE A 279 -16.95 26.32 -7.38
CA PHE A 279 -16.66 26.90 -6.07
C PHE A 279 -17.52 28.14 -5.75
N LYS A 280 -18.53 28.44 -6.58
CA LYS A 280 -19.53 29.49 -6.26
C LYS A 280 -20.47 29.08 -5.14
N GLU A 281 -20.70 27.77 -5.00
CA GLU A 281 -21.42 27.15 -3.90
C GLU A 281 -20.42 26.52 -2.92
N THR A 282 -20.85 26.27 -1.69
CA THR A 282 -19.99 25.64 -0.67
C THR A 282 -19.75 24.18 -1.02
N LEU A 283 -18.49 23.82 -1.29
CA LEU A 283 -18.07 22.43 -1.44
C LEU A 283 -17.44 21.91 -0.14
N HIS A 284 -17.92 20.76 0.32
CA HIS A 284 -17.42 20.05 1.47
C HIS A 284 -16.49 18.92 1.00
N PHE A 285 -15.27 18.88 1.54
CA PHE A 285 -14.28 17.84 1.26
C PHE A 285 -13.82 17.16 2.55
N GLY A 286 -13.66 15.85 2.50
CA GLY A 286 -12.90 15.11 3.51
C GLY A 286 -11.40 15.33 3.29
N MET A 287 -10.72 15.88 4.30
CA MET A 287 -9.27 16.05 4.30
C MET A 287 -8.68 15.15 5.38
N PRO A 288 -8.12 13.98 5.03
CA PRO A 288 -7.52 13.12 6.04
C PRO A 288 -6.30 13.81 6.65
N THR A 289 -6.10 13.61 7.96
CA THR A 289 -4.89 14.07 8.65
C THR A 289 -3.66 13.30 8.17
N THR A 290 -3.86 12.01 7.87
CA THR A 290 -2.91 11.08 7.24
C THR A 290 -3.63 10.16 6.24
N TYR A 291 -2.98 9.85 5.12
CA TYR A 291 -3.38 8.85 4.14
C TYR A 291 -2.90 7.44 4.52
N VAL A 292 -1.89 7.34 5.39
CA VAL A 292 -1.35 6.05 5.82
C VAL A 292 -2.28 5.41 6.83
N ARG A 293 -2.71 4.18 6.53
CA ARG A 293 -3.62 3.43 7.41
C ARG A 293 -2.84 2.83 8.57
N GLN A 294 -3.08 3.36 9.77
CA GLN A 294 -2.57 2.74 10.99
C GLN A 294 -3.58 1.71 11.52
N ALA A 295 -3.25 0.44 11.36
CA ALA A 295 -3.94 -0.64 12.06
C ALA A 295 -3.29 -0.83 13.44
N MET A 296 -4.07 -0.77 14.50
CA MET A 296 -3.61 -1.21 15.82
C MET A 296 -3.80 -2.70 15.93
N THR A 297 -2.71 -3.45 15.90
CA THR A 297 -2.72 -4.88 16.18
C THR A 297 -2.20 -5.12 17.59
N GLY A 298 -3.01 -5.79 18.41
CA GLY A 298 -2.54 -6.30 19.70
C GLY A 298 -1.82 -7.63 19.48
N ILE A 299 -0.60 -7.76 19.98
CA ILE A 299 0.12 -9.04 20.00
C ILE A 299 0.21 -9.48 21.46
N ALA A 300 -0.45 -10.58 21.80
CA ALA A 300 -0.35 -11.20 23.11
C ALA A 300 0.68 -12.32 23.06
N HIS A 301 1.67 -12.27 23.97
CA HIS A 301 2.54 -13.41 24.24
C HIS A 301 1.89 -14.28 25.33
N VAL A 302 1.56 -15.53 24.99
CA VAL A 302 0.84 -16.47 25.85
C VAL A 302 1.59 -17.80 25.89
N SER A 303 1.55 -18.50 27.03
CA SER A 303 1.97 -19.90 27.12
C SER A 303 0.74 -20.79 27.26
N THR A 304 0.55 -21.75 26.37
CA THR A 304 -0.64 -22.62 26.36
C THR A 304 -0.33 -24.03 25.82
N VAL A 305 -1.24 -24.98 26.07
CA VAL A 305 -1.18 -26.34 25.55
C VAL A 305 -1.80 -26.35 24.16
N VAL A 306 -0.97 -26.44 23.11
CA VAL A 306 -1.43 -26.53 21.72
C VAL A 306 -1.14 -27.92 21.15
N PRO A 307 -2.17 -28.69 20.74
CA PRO A 307 -1.98 -30.01 20.18
C PRO A 307 -1.31 -29.93 18.79
N MET A 308 -0.21 -30.67 18.61
CA MET A 308 0.61 -30.70 17.38
C MET A 308 -0.14 -31.20 16.13
N GLY A 309 -1.29 -31.87 16.30
CA GLY A 309 -2.06 -32.48 15.21
C GLY A 309 -3.50 -31.97 15.07
N GLY A 310 -3.87 -30.89 15.77
CA GLY A 310 -5.29 -30.49 15.89
C GLY A 310 -5.48 -29.00 16.11
N MET A 311 -5.01 -28.17 15.17
CA MET A 311 -5.39 -26.75 15.09
C MET A 311 -6.82 -26.52 14.58
N GLU A 312 -7.67 -27.56 14.56
CA GLU A 312 -9.08 -27.46 14.15
C GLU A 312 -10.02 -27.03 15.27
N SER A 313 -9.65 -27.19 16.55
CA SER A 313 -10.58 -26.96 17.67
C SER A 313 -10.41 -25.65 18.45
N TRP A 314 -9.31 -24.91 18.28
CA TRP A 314 -9.07 -23.69 19.07
C TRP A 314 -9.85 -22.46 18.58
N LEU A 315 -10.24 -22.43 17.29
CA LEU A 315 -10.96 -21.29 16.73
C LEU A 315 -12.41 -21.15 17.23
N SER A 316 -13.02 -22.21 17.77
CA SER A 316 -14.37 -22.13 18.34
C SER A 316 -14.42 -21.59 19.77
N ILE A 317 -13.28 -21.49 20.47
CA ILE A 317 -13.23 -21.08 21.89
C ILE A 317 -13.00 -19.58 22.02
N VAL A 318 -12.20 -18.97 21.14
CA VAL A 318 -11.86 -17.53 21.23
C VAL A 318 -12.95 -16.64 20.59
N SER A 319 -13.82 -17.18 19.73
CA SER A 319 -14.92 -16.42 19.11
C SER A 319 -16.18 -16.28 19.98
N ARG A 320 -16.15 -16.70 21.25
CA ARG A 320 -17.28 -16.65 22.20
C ARG A 320 -17.02 -15.81 23.46
N VAL A 321 -15.93 -15.03 23.48
CA VAL A 321 -15.64 -14.06 24.55
C VAL A 321 -15.63 -12.65 23.97
#